data_AF-A0A4U0RX57-F1
#
_entry.id   AF-A0A4U0RX57-F1
#
_cell.length_a   1.000
_cell.length_b   1.000
_cell.length_c   1.000
_cell.angle_alpha   90.00
_cell.angle_beta   90.00
_cell.angle_gamma   90.00
#
_symmetry.space_group_name_H-M   'P 1'
#
loop_
_entity.id
_entity.type
_entity.pdbx_description
1 polymer ?
#
loop_
_entity_poly.entity_id
_entity_poly.type
_entity_poly.pdbx_seq_one_letter_code
_entity_poly.pdbx_strand_id
1 'polypeptide(L)'
;MGSGSLTAYVPRYYSAFDHPPLSIGVEQAQGIAHGAVAYARSQGFEPAAGFADAAVHLGTPPGDLPAIGFGRDGKPFYFGGPYDDPRMVVRTLERTCGPGNYYYVAQL
;
A
#
# COMPACT_ATOMS: atom_id res chain seq x y z
N MET A 1 19.25 -19.27 -17.14
CA MET A 1 17.82 -19.15 -17.48
C MET A 1 17.52 -17.66 -17.56
N GLY A 2 17.20 -17.14 -18.74
CA GLY A 2 17.04 -15.70 -18.95
C GLY A 2 15.92 -15.16 -18.06
N SER A 3 16.24 -14.25 -17.15
CA SER A 3 15.22 -13.46 -16.47
C SER A 3 14.47 -12.69 -17.56
N GLY A 4 13.17 -12.96 -17.72
CA GLY A 4 12.33 -12.09 -18.52
C GLY A 4 12.48 -10.66 -17.99
N SER A 5 12.60 -9.69 -18.90
CA SER A 5 12.63 -8.28 -18.52
C SER A 5 11.48 -7.98 -17.55
N LEU A 6 11.73 -7.22 -16.47
CA LEU A 6 10.67 -6.81 -15.54
C LEU A 6 9.50 -6.12 -16.26
N THR A 7 9.78 -5.47 -17.40
CA THR A 7 8.77 -4.86 -18.26
C THR A 7 7.78 -5.86 -18.87
N ALA A 8 8.15 -7.14 -19.00
CA ALA A 8 7.26 -8.18 -19.50
C ALA A 8 6.08 -8.47 -18.56
N TYR A 9 6.18 -8.09 -17.28
CA TYR A 9 5.10 -8.26 -16.31
C TYR A 9 4.10 -7.11 -16.29
N VAL A 10 4.42 -5.96 -16.90
CA VAL A 10 3.57 -4.78 -16.88
C VAL A 10 2.17 -5.07 -17.44
N PRO A 11 2.00 -5.72 -18.62
CA PRO A 11 0.67 -6.01 -19.14
C PRO A 11 -0.15 -6.94 -18.22
N ARG A 12 0.53 -7.86 -17.51
CA ARG A 12 -0.13 -8.78 -16.58
C ARG A 12 -0.69 -8.05 -15.35
N TYR A 13 0.14 -7.22 -14.71
CA TYR A 13 -0.26 -6.50 -13.49
C TYR A 13 -1.29 -5.41 -13.74
N TYR A 14 -1.25 -4.78 -14.91
CA TYR A 14 -2.18 -3.70 -15.28
C TYR A 14 -3.35 -4.18 -16.15
N SER A 15 -3.54 -5.49 -16.32
CA SER A 15 -4.60 -6.07 -17.17
C SER A 15 -6.03 -5.68 -16.78
N ALA A 16 -6.25 -5.26 -15.54
CA ALA A 16 -7.55 -4.82 -15.04
C ALA A 16 -7.88 -3.35 -15.36
N PHE A 17 -6.91 -2.57 -15.86
CA PHE A 17 -7.08 -1.15 -16.18
C PHE A 17 -7.30 -0.95 -17.68
N ASP A 18 -8.18 -0.03 -18.03
CA ASP A 18 -8.48 0.38 -19.41
C ASP A 18 -7.50 1.44 -19.95
N HIS A 19 -6.57 1.88 -19.12
CA HIS A 19 -5.53 2.85 -19.44
C HIS A 19 -4.13 2.29 -19.15
N PRO A 20 -3.08 2.78 -19.83
CA PRO A 20 -1.72 2.40 -19.52
C PRO A 20 -1.31 2.82 -18.10
N PRO A 21 -0.32 2.14 -17.49
CA PRO A 21 0.23 2.56 -16.20
C PRO A 21 0.91 3.93 -16.33
N LEU A 22 0.90 4.68 -15.23
CA LEU A 22 1.70 5.88 -15.10
C LEU A 22 3.14 5.49 -14.76
N SER A 23 4.11 5.98 -15.55
CA SER A 23 5.52 5.85 -15.20
C SER A 23 5.88 6.82 -14.08
N ILE A 24 6.50 6.31 -13.03
CA ILE A 24 6.99 7.09 -11.88
C ILE A 24 8.49 6.88 -11.70
N GLY A 25 9.17 7.86 -11.10
CA GLY A 25 10.57 7.73 -10.71
C GLY A 25 10.77 6.77 -9.53
N VAL A 26 12.01 6.30 -9.34
CA VAL A 26 12.35 5.41 -8.22
C VAL A 26 12.14 6.10 -6.87
N GLU A 27 12.43 7.41 -6.80
CA GLU A 27 12.26 8.23 -5.62
C GLU A 27 10.78 8.34 -5.24
N GLN A 28 9.89 8.52 -6.23
CA GLN A 28 8.45 8.52 -6.01
C GLN A 28 7.97 7.14 -5.52
N ALA A 29 8.46 6.05 -6.11
CA ALA A 29 8.13 4.69 -5.67
C ALA A 29 8.57 4.45 -4.21
N GLN A 30 9.77 4.91 -3.83
CA GLN A 30 10.27 4.87 -2.45
C GLN A 30 9.36 5.66 -1.51
N GLY A 31 9.01 6.90 -1.86
CA GLY A 31 8.12 7.75 -1.07
C GLY A 31 6.74 7.12 -0.85
N ILE A 32 6.16 6.52 -1.90
CA ILE A 32 4.88 5.82 -1.82
C ILE A 32 4.96 4.62 -0.87
N ALA A 33 5.93 3.71 -1.06
CA ALA A 33 5.97 2.48 -0.30
C ALA A 33 6.34 2.70 1.17
N HIS A 34 7.39 3.48 1.44
CA HIS A 34 7.83 3.76 2.82
C HIS A 34 6.81 4.63 3.56
N GLY A 35 6.23 5.61 2.87
CA GLY A 35 5.15 6.43 3.42
C GLY A 35 3.89 5.60 3.73
N ALA A 36 3.51 4.66 2.86
CA ALA A 36 2.36 3.78 3.10
C ALA A 36 2.57 2.90 4.34
N VAL A 37 3.79 2.37 4.53
CA VAL A 37 4.11 1.57 5.73
C VAL A 37 4.12 2.41 6.99
N ALA A 38 4.71 3.61 6.95
CA ALA A 38 4.66 4.54 8.09
C ALA A 38 3.20 4.92 8.44
N TYR A 39 2.38 5.18 7.42
CA TYR A 39 0.95 5.46 7.60
C TYR A 39 0.22 4.26 8.20
N ALA A 40 0.38 3.06 7.65
CA ALA A 40 -0.26 1.85 8.16
C ALA A 40 0.10 1.57 9.64
N ARG A 41 1.36 1.77 10.03
CA ARG A 41 1.82 1.65 11.42
C ARG A 41 1.13 2.62 12.36
N SER A 42 0.91 3.86 11.93
CA SER A 42 0.15 4.84 12.71
C SER A 42 -1.32 4.43 12.93
N GLN A 43 -1.85 3.52 12.10
CA GLN A 43 -3.19 2.95 12.22
C GLN A 43 -3.19 1.54 12.86
N GLY A 44 -2.06 1.11 13.45
CA GLY A 44 -1.95 -0.17 14.17
C GLY A 44 -1.74 -1.40 13.30
N PHE A 45 -1.29 -1.23 12.05
CA PHE A 45 -0.93 -2.33 11.15
C PHE A 45 0.57 -2.43 10.95
N GLU A 46 1.05 -3.66 10.81
CA GLU A 46 2.41 -3.91 10.32
C GLU A 46 2.38 -4.24 8.82
N PRO A 47 3.48 -3.99 8.09
CA PRO A 47 3.56 -4.37 6.68
C PRO A 47 3.53 -5.89 6.52
N ALA A 48 3.25 -6.34 5.31
CA ALA A 48 3.22 -7.76 4.97
C ALA A 48 4.53 -8.47 5.36
N ALA A 49 4.43 -9.75 5.73
CA ALA A 49 5.59 -10.59 5.99
C ALA A 49 6.55 -10.56 4.78
N GLY A 50 7.86 -10.42 5.05
CA GLY A 50 8.89 -10.27 4.02
C GLY A 50 9.07 -8.83 3.49
N PHE A 51 8.27 -7.86 3.95
CA PHE A 51 8.49 -6.46 3.56
C PHE A 51 9.88 -5.96 3.95
N ALA A 52 10.41 -6.35 5.10
CA ALA A 52 11.74 -5.94 5.54
C ALA A 52 12.83 -6.38 4.54
N ASP A 53 12.76 -7.62 4.05
CA ASP A 53 13.70 -8.15 3.07
C ASP A 53 13.53 -7.45 1.71
N ALA A 54 12.28 -7.22 1.29
CA ALA A 54 11.97 -6.54 0.04
C ALA A 54 12.38 -5.05 0.05
N ALA A 55 12.23 -4.37 1.19
CA ALA A 55 12.52 -2.95 1.33
C ALA A 55 13.99 -2.60 1.05
N VAL A 56 14.91 -3.53 1.30
CA VAL A 56 16.34 -3.36 0.98
C VAL A 56 16.55 -3.12 -0.52
N HIS A 57 15.75 -3.75 -1.38
CA HIS A 57 15.83 -3.58 -2.83
C HIS A 57 15.18 -2.28 -3.32
N LEU A 58 14.29 -1.68 -2.53
CA LEU A 58 13.65 -0.42 -2.87
C LEU A 58 14.55 0.80 -2.59
N GLY A 59 15.45 0.68 -1.61
CA GLY A 59 16.32 1.77 -1.18
C GLY A 59 15.62 2.81 -0.30
N THR A 60 16.35 3.87 0.06
CA THR A 60 15.88 4.91 0.98
C THR A 60 15.33 6.12 0.20
N PRO A 61 14.14 6.64 0.54
CA PRO A 61 13.60 7.83 -0.10
C PRO A 61 14.47 9.06 0.20
N PRO A 62 14.67 9.97 -0.76
CA PRO A 62 15.31 11.26 -0.49
C PRO A 62 14.48 12.11 0.49
N GLY A 63 15.17 12.95 1.27
CA GLY A 63 14.56 13.71 2.37
C GLY A 63 13.64 14.85 1.95
N ASP A 64 13.67 15.26 0.69
CA ASP A 64 12.97 16.42 0.13
C ASP A 64 11.80 16.03 -0.79
N LEU A 65 11.32 14.78 -0.74
CA LEU A 65 10.16 14.37 -1.52
C LEU A 65 8.89 15.14 -1.10
N PRO A 66 8.05 15.53 -2.06
CA PRO A 66 6.72 16.07 -1.77
C PRO A 66 5.92 15.11 -0.88
N ALA A 67 5.22 15.67 0.12
CA ALA A 67 4.38 14.87 1.00
C ALA A 67 3.24 14.20 0.21
N ILE A 68 3.15 12.88 0.31
CA ILE A 68 2.05 12.09 -0.27
C ILE A 68 0.99 11.89 0.82
N GLY A 69 -0.24 12.28 0.52
CA GLY A 69 -1.39 11.99 1.38
C GLY A 69 -1.78 10.51 1.26
N PHE A 70 -1.99 9.85 2.40
CA PHE A 70 -2.45 8.46 2.46
C PHE A 70 -3.87 8.37 3.03
N GLY A 71 -4.57 7.31 2.65
CA GLY A 71 -5.99 7.12 2.95
C GLY A 71 -6.90 7.67 1.84
N ARG A 72 -8.20 7.71 2.14
CA ARG A 72 -9.26 8.21 1.27
C ARG A 72 -10.00 9.30 2.01
N ASP A 73 -10.07 10.49 1.42
CA ASP A 73 -10.73 11.66 2.01
C ASP A 73 -10.22 11.98 3.43
N GLY A 74 -8.92 11.79 3.65
CA GLY A 74 -8.25 12.02 4.94
C GLY A 74 -8.43 10.92 5.99
N LYS A 75 -9.08 9.79 5.66
CA LYS A 75 -9.30 8.67 6.58
C LYS A 75 -8.71 7.36 6.06
N PRO A 76 -8.35 6.42 6.95
CA PRO A 76 -8.03 5.06 6.53
C PRO A 76 -9.22 4.44 5.78
N PHE A 77 -8.93 3.74 4.69
CA PHE A 77 -9.92 3.01 3.90
C PHE A 77 -9.45 1.58 3.68
N TYR A 78 -10.26 0.61 4.11
CA TYR A 78 -9.99 -0.80 3.92
C TYR A 78 -10.88 -1.40 2.83
N PHE A 79 -10.28 -2.18 1.92
CA PHE A 79 -11.01 -2.97 0.93
C PHE A 79 -10.71 -4.45 1.16
N GLY A 80 -11.74 -5.25 1.40
CA GLY A 80 -11.61 -6.66 1.75
C GLY A 80 -11.00 -7.50 0.64
N GLY A 81 -9.82 -8.06 0.88
CA GLY A 81 -9.22 -9.06 0.03
C GLY A 81 -9.78 -10.47 0.27
N PRO A 82 -9.65 -11.39 -0.70
CA PRO A 82 -10.16 -12.76 -0.58
C PRO A 82 -9.47 -13.61 0.50
N TYR A 83 -8.33 -13.16 1.03
CA TYR A 83 -7.54 -13.88 2.03
C TYR A 83 -7.41 -13.13 3.36
N ASP A 84 -8.10 -11.99 3.49
CA ASP A 84 -8.03 -11.20 4.71
C ASP A 84 -8.93 -11.79 5.80
N ASP A 85 -8.73 -11.33 7.04
CA ASP A 85 -9.74 -11.38 8.10
C ASP A 85 -10.34 -9.98 8.27
N PRO A 86 -11.45 -9.65 7.57
CA PRO A 86 -12.07 -8.33 7.64
C PRO A 86 -12.49 -7.92 9.05
N ARG A 87 -12.93 -8.88 9.87
CA ARG A 87 -13.33 -8.59 11.25
C ARG A 87 -12.13 -8.14 12.07
N MET A 88 -10.96 -8.78 11.89
CA MET A 88 -9.73 -8.37 12.55
C MET A 88 -9.28 -6.98 12.11
N VAL A 89 -9.32 -6.69 10.80
CA VAL A 89 -8.92 -5.39 10.26
C VAL A 89 -9.82 -4.28 10.80
N VAL A 90 -11.15 -4.45 10.74
CA VAL A 90 -12.11 -3.46 11.26
C VAL A 90 -11.96 -3.26 12.77
N ARG A 91 -11.74 -4.32 13.56
CA ARG A 91 -11.46 -4.17 15.00
C ARG A 91 -10.18 -3.37 15.28
N THR A 92 -9.14 -3.55 14.46
CA THR A 92 -7.90 -2.77 14.60
C THR A 92 -8.16 -1.30 14.33
N LEU A 93 -8.84 -0.98 13.22
CA LEU A 93 -9.22 0.40 12.90
C LEU A 93 -10.10 1.05 13.96
N GLU A 94 -11.11 0.32 14.47
CA GLU A 94 -11.97 0.80 15.55
C GLU A 94 -11.16 1.16 16.81
N ARG A 95 -10.17 0.33 17.17
CA ARG A 95 -9.31 0.54 18.33
C ARG A 95 -8.36 1.72 18.16
N THR A 96 -7.78 1.92 16.97
CA THR A 96 -6.73 2.92 16.75
C THR A 96 -7.27 4.26 16.27
N CYS A 97 -8.27 4.26 15.39
CA CYS A 97 -8.84 5.44 14.79
C CYS A 97 -10.07 5.92 15.57
N GLY A 98 -10.79 5.00 16.22
CA GLY A 98 -12.06 5.25 16.88
C GLY A 98 -13.27 5.10 15.95
N PRO A 99 -14.48 4.98 16.52
CA PRO A 99 -15.72 4.83 15.75
C PRO A 99 -15.92 5.97 14.76
N GLY A 100 -16.19 5.64 13.49
CA GLY A 100 -16.49 6.62 12.43
C GLY A 100 -15.28 7.34 11.81
N ASN A 101 -14.05 7.01 12.25
CA ASN A 101 -12.82 7.61 11.74
C ASN A 101 -12.11 6.78 10.67
N TYR A 102 -12.78 5.78 10.09
CA TYR A 102 -12.29 4.96 9.00
C TYR A 102 -13.45 4.52 8.10
N TYR A 103 -13.12 4.05 6.91
CA TYR A 103 -14.05 3.47 5.95
C TYR A 103 -13.65 2.04 5.63
N TYR A 104 -14.62 1.19 5.28
CA TYR A 104 -14.33 -0.13 4.76
C TYR A 104 -15.39 -0.63 3.78
N VAL A 105 -14.96 -1.51 2.87
CA VAL A 105 -15.82 -2.32 2.01
C VAL A 105 -15.37 -3.77 2.17
N ALA A 106 -16.10 -4.56 2.96
CA ALA A 106 -15.79 -5.96 3.18
C ALA A 106 -17.03 -6.75 3.63
N GLN A 107 -17.00 -8.07 3.44
CA GLN A 107 -17.98 -8.96 4.02
C GLN A 107 -17.52 -9.32 5.44
N LEU A 108 -18.30 -8.92 6.45
CA LEU A 108 -17.94 -9.12 7.86
C LEU A 108 -18.31 -10.49 8.39
#